data_AF-A0A1C7DVC9-F1
#
_entry.id   AF-A0A1C7DVC9-F1
#
_cell.length_a   1.000
_cell.length_b   1.000
_cell.length_c   1.000
_cell.angle_alpha   90.00
_cell.angle_beta   90.00
_cell.angle_gamma   90.00
#
_symmetry.space_group_name_H-M   'P 1'
#
loop_
_entity.id
_entity.type
_entity.pdbx_description
1 polymer ?
#
loop_
_entity_poly.entity_id
_entity_poly.type
_entity_poly.pdbx_seq_one_letter_code
_entity_poly.pdbx_strand_id
1 'polypeptide(L)'
;MILIIAIAHKKKLLSFWSVAIAVIFIAIGGWLLKPESQEAKNLKNELYTIVNEQVGATSNMDKIRISNLVVSKNSGGWDVELSLNADKGFTMISTKQMMWQEAIKILAAVSEIDQLDEVSISWIYPVLNEQKDVEYKNVMSFTLDKATRDQLVWENLEPSILPDLVYDYEEHLILSE
;
A
#
# COMPACT_ATOMS: atom_id res chain seq x y z
N MET A 1 25.55 82.65 -4.43
CA MET A 1 26.03 82.08 -3.13
C MET A 1 25.27 80.78 -2.92
N ILE A 2 25.96 79.63 -2.83
CA ILE A 2 25.40 78.26 -2.59
C ILE A 2 24.55 77.75 -3.79
N LEU A 3 24.98 76.76 -4.59
CA LEU A 3 24.93 75.27 -4.41
C LEU A 3 23.48 74.70 -4.45
N ILE A 4 23.18 73.52 -5.04
CA ILE A 4 24.05 72.41 -5.46
C ILE A 4 23.56 71.61 -6.72
N ILE A 5 24.52 71.14 -7.52
CA ILE A 5 24.60 69.91 -8.36
C ILE A 5 23.32 69.10 -8.69
N ALA A 6 23.11 68.82 -9.99
CA ALA A 6 22.46 67.59 -10.45
C ALA A 6 23.51 66.52 -10.76
N ILE A 7 23.42 65.31 -10.18
CA ILE A 7 24.10 64.09 -10.66
C ILE A 7 23.50 62.81 -10.01
N ALA A 8 23.13 61.87 -10.88
CA ALA A 8 23.13 60.40 -10.77
C ALA A 8 22.32 59.58 -9.72
N HIS A 9 21.68 58.55 -10.28
CA HIS A 9 21.55 57.16 -9.78
C HIS A 9 20.89 56.85 -8.41
N LYS A 10 19.56 56.72 -8.47
CA LYS A 10 18.75 55.74 -7.71
C LYS A 10 17.74 55.09 -8.68
N LYS A 11 17.52 53.78 -8.75
CA LYS A 11 18.14 52.60 -8.08
C LYS A 11 18.29 51.46 -9.12
N LYS A 12 19.50 50.93 -9.31
CA LYS A 12 19.74 49.69 -10.08
C LYS A 12 19.63 48.48 -9.14
N LEU A 13 18.43 48.15 -8.67
CA LEU A 13 18.26 47.04 -7.69
C LEU A 13 16.84 46.42 -7.65
N LEU A 14 16.29 46.00 -8.80
CA LEU A 14 14.96 45.35 -8.85
C LEU A 14 14.82 44.21 -9.88
N SER A 15 15.93 43.67 -10.39
CA SER A 15 15.95 42.75 -11.55
C SER A 15 16.66 41.40 -11.31
N PHE A 16 17.12 41.09 -10.10
CA PHE A 16 17.90 39.87 -9.82
C PHE A 16 17.26 38.89 -8.83
N TRP A 17 16.28 39.31 -8.01
CA TRP A 17 15.66 38.44 -7.01
C TRP A 17 14.45 37.65 -7.52
N SER A 18 13.74 38.14 -8.54
CA SER A 18 12.59 37.46 -9.14
C SER A 18 12.97 36.21 -9.96
N VAL A 19 14.15 36.20 -10.58
CA VAL A 19 14.64 35.04 -11.35
C VAL A 19 15.16 33.93 -10.42
N ALA A 20 15.87 34.29 -9.34
CA ALA A 20 16.41 33.31 -8.39
C ALA A 20 15.32 32.49 -7.70
N ILE A 21 14.20 33.12 -7.32
CA ILE A 21 13.07 32.44 -6.66
C ILE A 21 12.37 31.46 -7.62
N ALA A 22 12.22 31.82 -8.91
CA ALA A 22 11.61 30.93 -9.90
C ALA A 22 12.43 29.63 -10.13
N VAL A 23 13.76 29.72 -10.13
CA VAL A 23 14.64 28.54 -10.28
C VAL A 23 14.57 27.63 -9.05
N ILE A 24 14.45 28.19 -7.84
CA ILE A 24 14.32 27.42 -6.60
C ILE A 24 13.00 26.63 -6.57
N PHE A 25 11.88 27.22 -7.00
CA PHE A 25 10.60 26.50 -7.07
C PHE A 25 10.60 25.36 -8.11
N ILE A 26 11.32 25.50 -9.23
CA ILE A 26 11.47 24.40 -10.21
C ILE A 26 12.34 23.27 -9.63
N ALA A 27 13.42 23.60 -8.91
CA ALA A 27 14.30 22.62 -8.29
C ALA A 27 13.63 21.84 -7.14
N ILE A 28 12.79 22.50 -6.33
CA ILE A 28 12.05 21.85 -5.22
C ILE A 28 10.81 21.11 -5.75
N GLY A 29 10.07 21.70 -6.69
CA GLY A 29 8.88 21.07 -7.27
C GLY A 29 9.19 19.80 -8.08
N GLY A 30 10.35 19.74 -8.74
CA GLY A 30 10.80 18.56 -9.49
C GLY A 30 11.10 17.32 -8.63
N TRP A 31 11.23 17.46 -7.31
CA TRP A 31 11.52 16.32 -6.42
C TRP A 31 10.26 15.60 -5.93
N LEU A 32 9.08 16.26 -6.00
CA LEU A 32 7.81 15.77 -5.45
C LEU A 32 7.08 14.76 -6.34
N LEU A 33 7.48 14.59 -7.61
CA LEU A 33 6.84 13.69 -8.56
C LEU A 33 7.90 12.92 -9.37
N LYS A 34 8.64 12.02 -8.71
CA LYS A 34 9.31 10.93 -9.45
C LYS A 34 8.21 10.06 -10.07
N PRO A 35 8.15 9.89 -11.40
CA PRO A 35 7.19 8.99 -12.00
C PRO A 35 7.48 7.56 -11.53
N GLU A 36 6.43 6.83 -11.17
CA GLU A 36 6.50 5.41 -10.83
C GLU A 36 7.23 4.63 -11.95
N SER A 37 8.22 3.83 -11.56
CA SER A 37 9.08 3.10 -12.49
C SER A 37 8.28 2.06 -13.28
N GLN A 38 8.79 1.69 -14.46
CA GLN A 38 8.13 0.65 -15.25
C GLN A 38 8.13 -0.71 -14.54
N GLU A 39 9.19 -1.00 -13.76
CA GLU A 39 9.27 -2.18 -12.90
C GLU A 39 8.13 -2.23 -11.88
N ALA A 40 7.90 -1.12 -11.14
CA ALA A 40 6.82 -1.03 -10.16
C ALA A 40 5.43 -1.21 -10.80
N LYS A 41 5.21 -0.63 -11.98
CA LYS A 41 3.96 -0.81 -12.74
C LYS A 41 3.73 -2.24 -13.20
N ASN A 42 4.79 -2.89 -13.70
CA ASN A 42 4.71 -4.28 -14.12
C ASN A 42 4.38 -5.19 -12.92
N LEU A 43 5.09 -5.03 -11.81
CA LEU A 43 4.83 -5.78 -10.57
C LEU A 43 3.40 -5.54 -10.05
N LYS A 44 2.91 -4.29 -10.06
CA LYS A 44 1.51 -4.01 -9.68
C LYS A 44 0.52 -4.75 -10.57
N ASN A 45 0.70 -4.72 -11.90
CA ASN A 45 -0.19 -5.42 -12.84
C ASN A 45 -0.19 -6.94 -12.63
N GLU A 46 0.98 -7.51 -12.32
CA GLU A 46 1.16 -8.92 -11.98
C GLU A 46 0.41 -9.28 -10.68
N LEU A 47 0.60 -8.50 -9.61
CA LEU A 47 -0.13 -8.65 -8.35
C LEU A 47 -1.65 -8.48 -8.50
N TYR A 48 -2.11 -7.51 -9.30
CA TYR A 48 -3.53 -7.37 -9.66
C TYR A 48 -4.07 -8.63 -10.35
N THR A 49 -3.28 -9.22 -11.26
CA THR A 49 -3.66 -10.44 -11.98
C THR A 49 -3.77 -11.62 -11.01
N ILE A 50 -2.74 -11.84 -10.19
CA ILE A 50 -2.70 -12.91 -9.19
C ILE A 50 -3.89 -12.84 -8.23
N VAL A 51 -4.16 -11.68 -7.62
CA VAL A 51 -5.28 -11.55 -6.67
C VAL A 51 -6.63 -11.80 -7.39
N ASN A 52 -6.80 -11.28 -8.60
CA ASN A 52 -8.03 -11.49 -9.37
C ASN A 52 -8.25 -12.96 -9.76
N GLU A 53 -7.19 -13.70 -10.08
CA GLU A 53 -7.26 -15.12 -10.45
C GLU A 53 -7.46 -16.04 -9.23
N GLN A 54 -6.80 -15.74 -8.11
CA GLN A 54 -6.85 -16.58 -6.91
C GLN A 54 -8.13 -16.39 -6.06
N VAL A 55 -8.64 -15.15 -5.98
CA VAL A 55 -9.75 -14.79 -5.07
C VAL A 55 -10.84 -13.92 -5.71
N GLY A 56 -10.76 -13.66 -7.01
CA GLY A 56 -11.75 -12.89 -7.76
C GLY A 56 -11.60 -11.37 -7.61
N ALA A 57 -11.93 -10.64 -8.69
CA ALA A 57 -11.77 -9.19 -8.77
C ALA A 57 -12.77 -8.35 -7.94
N THR A 58 -13.81 -8.98 -7.40
CA THR A 58 -14.85 -8.36 -6.57
C THR A 58 -15.16 -9.30 -5.41
N SER A 59 -15.35 -8.75 -4.22
CA SER A 59 -15.86 -9.50 -3.07
C SER A 59 -17.36 -9.81 -3.21
N ASN A 60 -17.86 -10.77 -2.43
CA ASN A 60 -19.28 -11.10 -2.35
C ASN A 60 -20.16 -10.01 -1.68
N MET A 61 -19.56 -8.85 -1.36
CA MET A 61 -20.22 -7.63 -0.88
C MET A 61 -20.18 -6.48 -1.93
N ASP A 62 -19.99 -6.82 -3.20
CA ASP A 62 -19.94 -5.89 -4.34
C ASP A 62 -18.85 -4.79 -4.21
N LYS A 63 -17.73 -5.11 -3.54
CA LYS A 63 -16.54 -4.24 -3.47
C LYS A 63 -15.42 -4.76 -4.37
N ILE A 64 -14.72 -3.88 -5.07
CA ILE A 64 -13.49 -4.22 -5.80
C ILE A 64 -12.51 -4.89 -4.81
N ARG A 65 -11.96 -6.06 -5.17
CA ARG A 65 -11.14 -6.87 -4.24
C ARG A 65 -9.92 -6.09 -3.74
N ILE A 66 -9.11 -5.52 -4.63
CA ILE A 66 -7.98 -4.65 -4.24
C ILE A 66 -8.51 -3.24 -4.03
N SER A 67 -8.50 -2.77 -2.77
CA SER A 67 -8.83 -1.38 -2.41
C SER A 67 -7.61 -0.46 -2.51
N ASN A 68 -6.42 -0.99 -2.26
CA ASN A 68 -5.14 -0.28 -2.39
C ASN A 68 -4.02 -1.29 -2.66
N LEU A 69 -3.02 -0.87 -3.43
CA LEU A 69 -1.79 -1.63 -3.68
C LEU A 69 -0.61 -0.66 -3.76
N VAL A 70 0.27 -0.75 -2.76
CA VAL A 70 1.54 -0.02 -2.72
C VAL A 70 2.67 -1.01 -2.99
N VAL A 71 3.68 -0.57 -3.75
CA VAL A 71 4.95 -1.30 -3.88
C VAL A 71 6.09 -0.33 -3.61
N SER A 72 7.06 -0.78 -2.83
CA SER A 72 8.26 -0.07 -2.38
C SER A 72 9.49 -0.86 -2.81
N LYS A 73 10.61 -0.19 -3.12
CA LYS A 73 11.87 -0.87 -3.45
C LYS A 73 12.90 -0.57 -2.38
N ASN A 74 13.32 -1.62 -1.67
CA ASN A 74 14.33 -1.54 -0.61
C ASN A 74 15.68 -2.11 -1.13
N SER A 75 16.56 -2.56 -0.25
CA SER A 75 17.83 -3.22 -0.63
C SER A 75 17.76 -4.74 -0.83
N GLY A 76 16.76 -5.43 -0.28
CA GLY A 76 16.51 -6.87 -0.44
C GLY A 76 15.63 -7.20 -1.65
N GLY A 77 14.68 -6.34 -2.01
CA GLY A 77 13.79 -6.51 -3.15
C GLY A 77 12.67 -5.47 -3.21
N TRP A 78 11.46 -5.95 -3.49
CA TRP A 78 10.22 -5.17 -3.45
C TRP A 78 9.38 -5.52 -2.23
N ASP A 79 8.96 -4.50 -1.49
CA ASP A 79 7.95 -4.63 -0.43
C ASP A 79 6.58 -4.34 -1.05
N VAL A 80 5.57 -5.12 -0.67
CA VAL A 80 4.21 -5.06 -1.21
C VAL A 80 3.22 -4.89 -0.08
N GLU A 81 2.34 -3.88 -0.18
CA GLU A 81 1.20 -3.71 0.72
C GLU A 81 -0.11 -3.87 -0.07
N LEU A 82 -0.88 -4.91 0.25
CA LEU A 82 -2.18 -5.21 -0.34
C LEU A 82 -3.29 -4.89 0.67
N SER A 83 -4.14 -3.90 0.39
CA SER A 83 -5.39 -3.69 1.13
C SER A 83 -6.56 -4.29 0.34
N LEU A 84 -7.16 -5.35 0.88
CA LEU A 84 -8.14 -6.19 0.22
C LEU A 84 -9.52 -6.06 0.89
N ASN A 85 -10.60 -5.86 0.13
CA ASN A 85 -11.96 -6.03 0.64
C ASN A 85 -12.24 -7.52 0.81
N ALA A 86 -12.54 -7.94 2.04
CA ALA A 86 -12.82 -9.34 2.34
C ALA A 86 -14.22 -9.79 1.89
N ASP A 87 -14.41 -11.10 1.77
CA ASP A 87 -15.74 -11.71 1.62
C ASP A 87 -16.45 -11.87 2.97
N LYS A 88 -17.78 -11.81 2.93
CA LYS A 88 -18.64 -12.12 4.07
C LYS A 88 -18.97 -13.61 4.11
N GLY A 89 -18.57 -14.27 5.18
CA GLY A 89 -19.01 -15.63 5.53
C GLY A 89 -20.40 -15.66 6.18
N PHE A 90 -20.86 -16.85 6.55
CA PHE A 90 -22.13 -17.05 7.27
C PHE A 90 -22.05 -16.57 8.73
N THR A 91 -20.88 -16.71 9.36
CA THR A 91 -20.49 -16.18 10.68
C THR A 91 -19.19 -15.38 10.59
N MET A 92 -18.82 -14.61 11.63
CA MET A 92 -17.52 -13.92 11.66
C MET A 92 -16.35 -14.92 11.73
N ILE A 93 -16.50 -16.04 12.46
CA ILE A 93 -15.54 -17.16 12.42
C ILE A 93 -15.30 -17.64 10.98
N SER A 94 -16.36 -17.90 10.19
CA SER A 94 -16.20 -18.31 8.79
C SER A 94 -15.63 -17.20 7.89
N THR A 95 -15.92 -15.94 8.21
CA THR A 95 -15.37 -14.76 7.52
C THR A 95 -13.85 -14.70 7.72
N LYS A 96 -13.39 -14.88 8.96
CA LYS A 96 -11.96 -14.99 9.30
C LYS A 96 -11.29 -16.17 8.61
N GLN A 97 -11.92 -17.35 8.61
CA GLN A 97 -11.38 -18.53 7.91
C GLN A 97 -11.26 -18.31 6.40
N MET A 98 -12.21 -17.61 5.77
CA MET A 98 -12.10 -17.21 4.36
C MET A 98 -10.94 -16.23 4.14
N MET A 99 -10.78 -15.19 4.97
CA MET A 99 -9.63 -14.26 4.90
C MET A 99 -8.29 -15.01 4.96
N TRP A 100 -8.14 -16.00 5.85
CA TRP A 100 -6.93 -16.83 5.93
C TRP A 100 -6.74 -17.71 4.68
N GLN A 101 -7.80 -18.37 4.19
CA GLN A 101 -7.74 -19.19 2.97
C GLN A 101 -7.39 -18.36 1.72
N GLU A 102 -7.98 -17.18 1.58
CA GLU A 102 -7.72 -16.24 0.50
C GLU A 102 -6.30 -15.69 0.57
N ALA A 103 -5.84 -15.31 1.76
CA ALA A 103 -4.46 -14.91 2.00
C ALA A 103 -3.46 -15.99 1.57
N ILE A 104 -3.67 -17.24 1.96
CA ILE A 104 -2.76 -18.35 1.61
C ILE A 104 -2.68 -18.57 0.11
N LYS A 105 -3.79 -18.50 -0.63
CA LYS A 105 -3.78 -18.60 -2.10
C LYS A 105 -2.98 -17.48 -2.75
N ILE A 106 -3.14 -16.24 -2.25
CA ILE A 106 -2.40 -15.08 -2.74
C ILE A 106 -0.90 -15.25 -2.42
N LEU A 107 -0.56 -15.56 -1.17
CA LEU A 107 0.82 -15.75 -0.71
C LEU A 107 1.54 -16.88 -1.46
N ALA A 108 0.85 -17.99 -1.74
CA ALA A 108 1.36 -19.08 -2.56
C ALA A 108 1.70 -18.62 -3.97
N ALA A 109 0.77 -17.94 -4.65
CA ALA A 109 0.98 -17.47 -6.02
C ALA A 109 2.05 -16.37 -6.13
N VAL A 110 2.12 -15.43 -5.17
CA VAL A 110 3.20 -14.41 -5.17
C VAL A 110 4.55 -14.96 -4.72
N SER A 111 4.62 -16.16 -4.13
CA SER A 111 5.90 -16.80 -3.78
C SER A 111 6.74 -17.18 -5.01
N GLU A 112 6.12 -17.29 -6.18
CA GLU A 112 6.81 -17.47 -7.46
C GLU A 112 7.54 -16.19 -7.95
N ILE A 113 7.27 -15.03 -7.32
CA ILE A 113 7.91 -13.75 -7.65
C ILE A 113 9.16 -13.56 -6.78
N ASP A 114 10.28 -14.10 -7.24
CA ASP A 114 11.59 -14.09 -6.55
C ASP A 114 12.01 -12.72 -5.98
N GLN A 115 11.66 -11.63 -6.69
CA GLN A 115 12.04 -10.25 -6.36
C GLN A 115 11.26 -9.61 -5.20
N LEU A 116 10.28 -10.31 -4.61
CA LEU A 116 9.52 -9.84 -3.45
C LEU A 116 10.28 -10.12 -2.15
N ASP A 117 10.49 -9.08 -1.35
CA ASP A 117 11.16 -9.13 -0.04
C ASP A 117 10.12 -9.30 1.08
N GLU A 118 9.15 -8.39 1.16
CA GLU A 118 8.04 -8.44 2.12
C GLU A 118 6.67 -8.36 1.44
N VAL A 119 5.68 -9.10 1.97
CA VAL A 119 4.28 -9.04 1.52
C VAL A 119 3.37 -8.82 2.72
N SER A 120 2.83 -7.62 2.84
CA SER A 120 1.80 -7.25 3.81
C SER A 120 0.40 -7.38 3.20
N ILE A 121 -0.51 -8.03 3.90
CA ILE A 121 -1.93 -8.11 3.53
C ILE A 121 -2.77 -7.48 4.65
N SER A 122 -3.75 -6.66 4.28
CA SER A 122 -4.71 -6.04 5.19
C SER A 122 -6.13 -6.23 4.67
N TRP A 123 -7.02 -6.80 5.48
CA TRP A 123 -8.40 -7.11 5.14
C TRP A 123 -9.35 -6.02 5.63
N ILE A 124 -10.06 -5.41 4.69
CA ILE A 124 -11.09 -4.40 4.94
C ILE A 124 -12.45 -5.08 5.03
N TYR A 125 -13.20 -4.80 6.09
CA TYR A 125 -14.54 -5.37 6.33
C TYR A 125 -15.47 -4.34 6.99
N PRO A 126 -16.79 -4.38 6.74
CA PRO A 126 -17.76 -3.53 7.41
C PRO A 126 -17.89 -3.88 8.90
N VAL A 127 -17.76 -2.88 9.76
CA VAL A 127 -18.03 -2.93 11.19
C VAL A 127 -19.10 -1.90 11.56
N LEU A 128 -19.75 -2.09 12.72
CA LEU A 128 -20.58 -1.04 13.31
C LEU A 128 -19.72 -0.15 14.20
N ASN A 129 -19.87 1.17 14.07
CA ASN A 129 -19.31 2.13 15.02
C ASN A 129 -20.21 2.27 16.27
N GLU A 130 -19.81 3.09 17.24
CA GLU A 130 -20.58 3.35 18.47
C GLU A 130 -21.99 3.92 18.19
N GLN A 131 -22.15 4.62 17.07
CA GLN A 131 -23.40 5.23 16.59
C GLN A 131 -24.30 4.23 15.81
N LYS A 132 -23.80 3.00 15.57
CA LYS A 132 -24.41 1.93 14.75
C LYS A 132 -24.45 2.21 13.25
N ASP A 133 -23.63 3.12 12.76
CA ASP A 133 -23.37 3.26 11.33
C ASP A 133 -22.33 2.24 10.87
N VAL A 134 -22.39 1.84 9.60
CA VAL A 134 -21.45 0.89 9.00
C VAL A 134 -20.22 1.62 8.47
N GLU A 135 -19.05 1.30 9.02
CA GLU A 135 -17.74 1.78 8.58
C GLU A 135 -16.93 0.62 8.00
N TYR A 136 -16.20 0.85 6.91
CA TYR A 136 -15.27 -0.13 6.32
C TYR A 136 -13.85 0.18 6.79
N LYS A 137 -13.25 -0.71 7.58
CA LYS A 137 -11.90 -0.53 8.13
C LYS A 137 -11.09 -1.81 8.08
N ASN A 138 -9.78 -1.71 8.29
CA ASN A 138 -8.93 -2.89 8.48
C ASN A 138 -9.39 -3.69 9.71
N VAL A 139 -9.62 -4.99 9.53
CA VAL A 139 -10.02 -5.93 10.58
C VAL A 139 -9.05 -7.09 10.77
N MET A 140 -8.11 -7.30 9.84
CA MET A 140 -7.03 -8.26 9.98
C MET A 140 -5.86 -7.84 9.11
N SER A 141 -4.67 -7.71 9.67
CA SER A 141 -3.44 -7.47 8.91
C SER A 141 -2.28 -8.28 9.43
N PHE A 142 -1.32 -8.54 8.56
CA PHE A 142 -0.07 -9.24 8.85
C PHE A 142 0.93 -9.03 7.71
N THR A 143 2.19 -9.38 7.95
CA THR A 143 3.25 -9.37 6.94
C THR A 143 4.02 -10.69 6.94
N LEU A 144 4.46 -11.13 5.75
CA LEU A 144 5.31 -12.29 5.56
C LEU A 144 6.58 -11.89 4.80
N ASP A 145 7.75 -12.25 5.35
CA ASP A 145 9.05 -12.03 4.72
C ASP A 145 9.41 -13.16 3.74
N LYS A 146 10.34 -12.87 2.83
CA LYS A 146 10.90 -13.80 1.85
C LYS A 146 11.49 -15.05 2.47
N ALA A 147 12.24 -14.94 3.57
CA ALA A 147 12.94 -16.09 4.15
C ALA A 147 11.94 -17.12 4.74
N THR A 148 10.85 -16.66 5.34
CA THR A 148 9.75 -17.50 5.81
C THR A 148 8.93 -18.03 4.63
N ARG A 149 8.51 -17.15 3.71
CA ARG A 149 7.72 -17.49 2.51
C ARG A 149 8.36 -18.58 1.66
N ASP A 150 9.66 -18.47 1.40
CA ASP A 150 10.41 -19.39 0.53
C ASP A 150 10.70 -20.76 1.22
N GLN A 151 10.36 -20.92 2.51
CA GLN A 151 10.42 -22.20 3.24
C GLN A 151 9.07 -22.94 3.34
N LEU A 152 7.96 -22.31 2.96
CA LEU A 152 6.62 -22.87 3.13
C LEU A 152 6.23 -23.83 1.99
N VAL A 153 5.58 -24.94 2.36
CA VAL A 153 4.96 -25.89 1.42
C VAL A 153 3.47 -25.57 1.31
N TRP A 154 3.14 -24.66 0.39
CA TRP A 154 1.82 -24.04 0.26
C TRP A 154 0.65 -25.01 0.07
N GLU A 155 0.84 -26.11 -0.64
CA GLU A 155 -0.23 -27.05 -1.02
C GLU A 155 -0.99 -27.68 0.17
N ASN A 156 -0.35 -27.74 1.35
CA ASN A 156 -0.89 -28.42 2.54
C ASN A 156 -0.97 -27.48 3.76
N LEU A 157 -1.01 -26.17 3.54
CA LEU A 157 -0.95 -25.18 4.61
C LEU A 157 -2.35 -24.93 5.23
N GLU A 158 -2.54 -25.38 6.47
CA GLU A 158 -3.80 -25.22 7.20
C GLU A 158 -4.10 -23.74 7.51
N PRO A 159 -5.28 -23.20 7.14
CA PRO A 159 -5.56 -21.77 7.30
C PRO A 159 -5.42 -21.23 8.73
N SER A 160 -5.66 -22.07 9.74
CA SER A 160 -5.54 -21.68 11.14
C SER A 160 -4.12 -21.48 11.64
N ILE A 161 -3.08 -21.93 10.91
CA ILE A 161 -1.68 -21.70 11.31
C ILE A 161 -1.11 -20.40 10.75
N LEU A 162 -1.85 -19.68 9.88
CA LEU A 162 -1.38 -18.42 9.31
C LEU A 162 -0.90 -17.41 10.37
N PRO A 163 -1.61 -17.18 11.50
CA PRO A 163 -1.15 -16.27 12.55
C PRO A 163 0.18 -16.67 13.23
N ASP A 164 0.56 -17.95 13.18
CA ASP A 164 1.81 -18.46 13.77
C ASP A 164 3.00 -18.36 12.78
N LEU A 165 2.74 -18.10 11.49
CA LEU A 165 3.75 -18.03 10.42
C LEU A 165 4.12 -16.61 10.01
N VAL A 166 3.27 -15.63 10.32
CA VAL A 166 3.41 -14.24 9.89
C VAL A 166 3.83 -13.37 11.08
N TYR A 167 4.38 -12.19 10.81
CA TYR A 167 4.61 -11.18 11.84
C TYR A 167 3.60 -10.03 11.73
N ASP A 168 3.57 -9.22 12.78
CA ASP A 168 2.63 -8.09 12.97
C ASP A 168 1.16 -8.49 12.71
N TYR A 169 0.77 -9.69 13.15
CA TYR A 169 -0.61 -10.16 13.07
C TYR A 169 -1.52 -9.36 14.02
N GLU A 170 -2.37 -8.51 13.44
CA GLU A 170 -3.42 -7.79 14.14
C GLU A 170 -4.79 -8.33 13.72
N GLU A 171 -5.68 -8.54 14.69
CA GLU A 171 -7.08 -8.95 14.46
C GLU A 171 -8.02 -8.03 15.24
N HIS A 172 -9.04 -7.49 14.57
CA HIS A 172 -10.10 -6.73 15.19
C HIS A 172 -11.13 -7.68 15.85
N LEU A 173 -11.54 -7.38 17.08
CA LEU A 173 -12.39 -8.23 17.94
C LEU A 173 -13.66 -8.77 17.25
N ILE A 174 -14.22 -8.04 16.29
CA ILE A 174 -15.37 -8.47 15.46
C ILE A 174 -15.18 -9.84 14.79
N LEU A 175 -13.93 -10.25 14.50
CA LEU A 175 -13.60 -11.53 13.87
C LEU A 175 -13.51 -12.70 14.87
N SER A 176 -13.71 -12.42 16.16
CA SER A 176 -13.77 -13.38 17.25
C SER A 176 -15.17 -13.49 17.91
N GLU A 177 -16.19 -12.85 17.32
CA GLU A 177 -17.61 -12.95 17.70
C GLU A 177 -18.37 -14.10 17.01
#